data_AF-A0A1I4X938-F1
#
_entry.id   AF-A0A1I4X938-F1
#
_cell.length_a   1.000
_cell.length_b   1.000
_cell.length_c   1.000
_cell.angle_alpha   90.00
_cell.angle_beta   90.00
_cell.angle_gamma   90.00
#
_symmetry.space_group_name_H-M   'P 1'
#
loop_
_entity.id
_entity.type
_entity.pdbx_description
1 polymer ?
#
loop_
_entity_poly.entity_id
_entity_poly.type
_entity_poly.pdbx_seq_one_letter_code
_entity_poly.pdbx_strand_id
1 'polypeptide(L)'
;MKKFIYGAIMLLAVQTGFAQTQDAKTFVDNMGMKANIDGVKQQILPMIDTAKVDDFNKEFDALVNGFVTDFSKLVDENYDAAELKAANKKFAETKEVTVLEPKDKTTFEQKAGTLSNEVNMTMQGLVMKYASAEALQQAEE
;
A
#
# COMPACT_ATOMS: atom_id res chain seq x y z
N MET A 1 -13.26 -42.66 -27.85
CA MET A 1 -13.07 -42.04 -26.53
C MET A 1 -11.61 -41.62 -26.32
N LYS A 2 -11.17 -40.55 -26.97
CA LYS A 2 -9.92 -39.82 -26.69
C LYS A 2 -10.19 -38.39 -27.19
N LYS A 3 -9.73 -37.35 -26.48
CA LYS A 3 -9.85 -35.90 -26.82
C LYS A 3 -10.87 -35.07 -26.01
N PHE A 4 -10.83 -35.08 -24.67
CA PHE A 4 -11.52 -34.03 -23.87
C PHE A 4 -10.80 -33.57 -22.58
N ILE A 5 -9.54 -33.93 -22.34
CA ILE A 5 -8.83 -33.63 -21.07
C ILE A 5 -7.65 -32.66 -21.24
N TYR A 6 -7.80 -31.61 -22.05
CA TYR A 6 -6.75 -30.57 -22.16
C TYR A 6 -7.23 -29.14 -21.83
N GLY A 7 -8.53 -28.92 -21.62
CA GLY A 7 -9.09 -27.59 -21.32
C GLY A 7 -9.10 -27.21 -19.82
N ALA A 8 -9.03 -28.18 -18.91
CA ALA A 8 -9.21 -27.93 -17.48
C ALA A 8 -7.94 -27.43 -16.75
N ILE A 9 -6.75 -27.66 -17.30
CA ILE A 9 -5.49 -27.32 -16.63
C ILE A 9 -5.16 -25.82 -16.76
N MET A 10 -5.58 -25.15 -17.84
CA MET A 10 -5.33 -23.70 -17.99
C MET A 10 -6.22 -22.82 -17.10
N LEU A 11 -7.39 -23.30 -16.66
CA LEU A 11 -8.28 -22.54 -15.78
C LEU A 11 -7.82 -22.50 -14.31
N LEU A 12 -7.03 -23.48 -13.87
CA LEU A 12 -6.51 -23.53 -12.49
C LEU A 12 -5.33 -22.58 -12.26
N ALA A 13 -4.49 -22.34 -13.29
CA ALA A 13 -3.35 -21.42 -13.18
C ALA A 13 -3.76 -19.94 -13.11
N VAL A 14 -4.93 -19.59 -13.65
CA VAL A 14 -5.45 -18.21 -13.57
C VAL A 14 -5.99 -17.92 -12.17
N GLN A 15 -6.61 -18.90 -11.49
CA GLN A 15 -7.18 -18.69 -10.16
C GLN A 15 -6.12 -18.48 -9.07
N THR A 16 -4.93 -19.05 -9.22
CA THR A 16 -3.85 -18.90 -8.22
C THR A 16 -3.23 -17.51 -8.22
N GLY A 17 -3.14 -16.86 -9.38
CA GLY A 17 -2.61 -15.49 -9.47
C GLY A 17 -3.49 -14.46 -8.76
N PHE A 18 -4.82 -14.52 -8.99
CA PHE A 18 -5.75 -13.59 -8.35
C PHE A 18 -5.85 -13.77 -6.83
N ALA A 19 -5.75 -15.01 -6.34
CA ALA A 19 -5.76 -15.28 -4.90
C ALA A 19 -4.49 -14.76 -4.21
N GLN A 20 -3.32 -14.89 -4.85
CA GLN A 20 -2.05 -14.41 -4.31
C GLN A 20 -2.04 -12.88 -4.16
N THR A 21 -2.54 -12.16 -5.17
CA THR A 21 -2.66 -10.69 -5.12
C THR A 21 -3.58 -10.21 -3.99
N GLN A 22 -4.60 -11.00 -3.62
CA GLN A 22 -5.47 -10.70 -2.47
C GLN A 22 -4.78 -10.98 -1.12
N ASP A 23 -3.99 -12.05 -1.02
CA ASP A 23 -3.22 -12.36 0.18
C ASP A 23 -2.16 -11.28 0.45
N ALA A 24 -1.46 -10.81 -0.58
CA ALA A 24 -0.50 -9.71 -0.47
C ALA A 24 -1.17 -8.41 0.02
N LYS A 25 -2.33 -8.04 -0.57
CA LYS A 25 -3.09 -6.87 -0.12
C LYS A 25 -3.51 -7.00 1.34
N THR A 26 -4.03 -8.17 1.72
CA THR A 26 -4.46 -8.43 3.10
C THR A 26 -3.29 -8.35 4.08
N PHE A 27 -2.12 -8.83 3.68
CA PHE A 27 -0.91 -8.73 4.49
C PHE A 27 -0.50 -7.27 4.71
N VAL A 28 -0.49 -6.45 3.65
CA VAL A 28 -0.21 -5.01 3.75
C VAL A 28 -1.26 -4.28 4.60
N ASP A 29 -2.54 -4.63 4.46
CA ASP A 29 -3.61 -4.07 5.30
C ASP A 29 -3.36 -4.41 6.79
N ASN A 30 -2.97 -5.65 7.10
CA ASN A 30 -2.65 -6.11 8.46
C ASN A 30 -1.44 -5.39 9.06
N MET A 31 -0.48 -4.90 8.25
CA MET A 31 0.63 -4.07 8.71
C MET A 31 0.17 -2.68 9.18
N GLY A 32 -1.08 -2.29 8.94
CA GLY A 32 -1.63 -1.00 9.36
C GLY A 32 -1.08 0.19 8.57
N MET A 33 -0.50 -0.06 7.39
CA MET A 33 0.17 0.98 6.59
C MET A 33 -0.77 2.15 6.26
N LYS A 34 -1.99 1.86 5.81
CA LYS A 34 -3.00 2.90 5.55
C LYS A 34 -3.33 3.71 6.81
N ALA A 35 -3.58 3.04 7.93
CA ALA A 35 -3.93 3.70 9.18
C ALA A 35 -2.82 4.63 9.69
N ASN A 36 -1.56 4.22 9.55
CA ASN A 36 -0.41 5.06 9.90
C ASN A 36 -0.37 6.33 9.04
N ILE A 37 -0.59 6.22 7.73
CA ILE A 37 -0.58 7.39 6.83
C ILE A 37 -1.83 8.25 7.05
N ASP A 38 -3.00 7.66 7.32
CA ASP A 38 -4.20 8.40 7.72
C ASP A 38 -3.96 9.21 9.01
N GLY A 39 -3.13 8.70 9.94
CA GLY A 39 -2.66 9.45 11.10
C GLY A 39 -1.85 10.70 10.73
N VAL A 40 -0.98 10.59 9.72
CA VAL A 40 -0.22 11.74 9.17
C VAL A 40 -1.17 12.77 8.55
N LYS A 41 -2.25 12.33 7.88
CA LYS A 41 -3.30 13.22 7.35
C LYS A 41 -3.83 14.15 8.44
N GLN A 42 -4.12 13.61 9.63
CA GLN A 42 -4.66 14.38 10.76
C GLN A 42 -3.66 15.43 11.27
N GLN A 43 -2.37 15.16 11.17
CA GLN A 43 -1.32 16.12 11.55
C GLN A 43 -1.17 17.25 10.54
N ILE A 44 -1.45 16.98 9.26
CA ILE A 44 -1.33 17.94 8.15
C ILE A 44 -2.58 18.83 8.05
N LEU A 45 -3.77 18.29 8.32
CA LEU A 45 -5.05 19.01 8.14
C LEU A 45 -5.10 20.43 8.71
N PRO A 46 -4.53 20.74 9.90
CA PRO A 46 -4.51 22.10 10.43
C PRO A 46 -3.75 23.12 9.56
N MET A 47 -2.84 22.67 8.70
CA MET A 47 -2.07 23.52 7.79
C MET A 47 -2.83 23.81 6.49
N ILE A 48 -3.85 23.01 6.18
CA ILE A 48 -4.60 23.08 4.92
C ILE A 48 -5.63 24.20 5.00
N ASP A 49 -5.74 24.97 3.92
CA ASP A 49 -6.80 25.97 3.75
C ASP A 49 -8.17 25.28 3.91
N THR A 50 -8.97 25.76 4.87
CA THR A 50 -10.29 25.21 5.18
C THR A 50 -11.20 25.09 3.95
N ALA A 51 -11.10 26.02 3.00
CA ALA A 51 -11.89 26.00 1.77
C ALA A 51 -11.48 24.87 0.80
N LYS A 52 -10.30 24.27 1.01
CA LYS A 52 -9.73 23.23 0.15
C LYS A 52 -9.57 21.87 0.83
N VAL A 53 -10.04 21.73 2.08
CA VAL A 53 -9.91 20.48 2.85
C VAL A 53 -10.53 19.29 2.12
N ASP A 54 -11.69 19.46 1.48
CA ASP A 54 -12.36 18.36 0.76
C ASP A 54 -11.54 17.88 -0.45
N ASP A 55 -10.97 18.81 -1.22
CA ASP A 55 -10.12 18.50 -2.37
C ASP A 55 -8.80 17.85 -1.92
N PHE A 56 -8.17 18.41 -0.87
CA PHE A 56 -7.00 17.81 -0.23
C PHE A 56 -7.29 16.39 0.23
N ASN A 57 -8.41 16.17 0.94
CA ASN A 57 -8.79 14.86 1.45
C ASN A 57 -8.91 13.83 0.32
N LYS A 58 -9.53 14.22 -0.79
CA LYS A 58 -9.71 13.37 -1.97
C LYS A 58 -8.39 13.00 -2.63
N GLU A 59 -7.53 13.98 -2.88
CA GLU A 59 -6.23 13.73 -3.52
C GLU A 59 -5.28 12.95 -2.58
N PHE A 60 -5.34 13.21 -1.28
CA PHE A 60 -4.62 12.45 -0.27
C PHE A 60 -5.07 10.99 -0.26
N ASP A 61 -6.38 10.73 -0.21
CA ASP A 61 -6.90 9.36 -0.18
C ASP A 61 -6.56 8.61 -1.47
N ALA A 62 -6.57 9.29 -2.62
CA ALA A 62 -6.12 8.71 -3.89
C ALA A 62 -4.62 8.35 -3.86
N LEU A 63 -3.77 9.23 -3.33
CA LEU A 63 -2.33 8.98 -3.14
C LEU A 63 -2.09 7.75 -2.24
N VAL A 64 -2.74 7.69 -1.08
CA VAL A 64 -2.57 6.59 -0.12
C VAL A 64 -3.07 5.27 -0.70
N ASN A 65 -4.23 5.28 -1.37
CA ASN A 65 -4.75 4.07 -2.01
C ASN A 65 -3.84 3.59 -3.14
N GLY A 66 -3.25 4.51 -3.92
CA GLY A 66 -2.24 4.18 -4.93
C GLY A 66 -1.01 3.54 -4.30
N PHE A 67 -0.44 4.17 -3.26
CA PHE A 67 0.71 3.64 -2.54
C PHE A 67 0.48 2.23 -1.98
N VAL A 68 -0.63 2.02 -1.25
CA VAL A 68 -0.96 0.71 -0.68
C VAL A 68 -1.12 -0.34 -1.78
N THR A 69 -1.71 0.04 -2.91
CA THR A 69 -1.86 -0.86 -4.06
C THR A 69 -0.51 -1.25 -4.65
N ASP A 70 0.39 -0.28 -4.88
CA ASP A 70 1.69 -0.55 -5.49
C ASP A 70 2.64 -1.27 -4.53
N PHE A 71 2.56 -0.96 -3.23
CA PHE A 71 3.28 -1.72 -2.21
C PHE A 71 2.76 -3.17 -2.10
N SER A 72 1.44 -3.38 -2.21
CA SER A 72 0.85 -4.73 -2.24
C SER A 72 1.34 -5.54 -3.44
N LYS A 73 1.47 -4.92 -4.62
CA LYS A 73 2.08 -5.58 -5.80
C LYS A 73 3.53 -5.93 -5.54
N LEU A 74 4.29 -5.02 -4.94
CA LEU A 74 5.69 -5.28 -4.58
C LEU A 74 5.79 -6.47 -3.61
N VAL A 75 4.88 -6.58 -2.64
CA VAL A 75 4.80 -7.74 -1.74
C VAL A 75 4.44 -9.02 -2.52
N ASP A 76 3.43 -8.97 -3.41
CA ASP A 76 3.02 -10.11 -4.22
C ASP A 76 4.17 -10.67 -5.09
N GLU A 77 4.98 -9.78 -5.66
CA GLU A 77 6.15 -10.16 -6.47
C GLU A 77 7.28 -10.79 -5.63
N ASN A 78 7.50 -10.29 -4.40
CA ASN A 78 8.72 -10.57 -3.64
C ASN A 78 8.53 -11.55 -2.48
N TYR A 79 7.31 -11.97 -2.15
CA TYR A 79 7.04 -12.93 -1.06
C TYR A 79 6.42 -14.22 -1.57
N ASP A 80 6.58 -15.30 -0.80
CA ASP A 80 5.92 -16.56 -1.12
C ASP A 80 4.43 -16.51 -0.77
N ALA A 81 3.59 -17.01 -1.67
CA ALA A 81 2.14 -17.03 -1.51
C ALA A 81 1.69 -17.80 -0.26
N ALA A 82 2.33 -18.93 0.04
CA ALA A 82 1.99 -19.76 1.17
C ALA A 82 2.37 -19.08 2.49
N GLU A 83 3.50 -18.35 2.50
CA GLU A 83 3.94 -17.57 3.66
C GLU A 83 3.00 -16.39 3.94
N LEU A 84 2.60 -15.65 2.90
CA LEU A 84 1.63 -14.55 3.03
C LEU A 84 0.29 -15.06 3.59
N LYS A 85 -0.21 -16.17 3.05
CA LYS A 85 -1.45 -16.80 3.53
C LYS A 85 -1.35 -17.27 4.98
N ALA A 86 -0.21 -17.86 5.36
CA ALA A 86 0.03 -18.29 6.74
C ALA A 86 0.11 -17.09 7.70
N ALA A 87 0.78 -16.02 7.29
CA ALA A 87 0.87 -14.77 8.05
C ALA A 87 -0.49 -14.12 8.25
N ASN A 88 -1.31 -14.03 7.20
CA ASN A 88 -2.68 -13.51 7.28
C ASN A 88 -3.55 -14.33 8.22
N LYS A 89 -3.47 -15.66 8.13
CA LYS A 89 -4.19 -16.54 9.05
C LYS A 89 -3.76 -16.32 10.50
N LYS A 90 -2.45 -16.26 10.76
CA LYS A 90 -1.92 -16.01 12.09
C LYS A 90 -2.39 -14.66 12.63
N PHE A 91 -2.33 -13.60 11.83
CA PHE A 91 -2.84 -12.29 12.24
C PHE A 91 -4.33 -12.33 12.57
N ALA A 92 -5.15 -13.05 11.80
CA ALA A 92 -6.57 -13.19 12.09
C ALA A 92 -6.82 -13.78 13.48
N GLU A 93 -5.99 -14.73 13.90
CA GLU A 93 -6.05 -15.45 15.17
C GLU A 93 -5.43 -14.67 16.35
N THR A 94 -4.28 -14.01 16.14
CA THR A 94 -3.47 -13.42 17.23
C THR A 94 -3.41 -11.90 17.23
N LYS A 95 -3.78 -11.25 16.12
CA LYS A 95 -3.55 -9.81 15.85
C LYS A 95 -2.07 -9.40 15.86
N GLU A 96 -1.16 -10.36 15.74
CA GLU A 96 0.27 -10.10 15.63
C GLU A 96 0.72 -10.17 14.17
N VAL A 97 1.43 -9.14 13.73
CA VAL A 97 2.02 -9.11 12.39
C VAL A 97 3.22 -10.06 12.34
N THR A 98 3.23 -10.93 11.34
CA THR A 98 4.35 -11.85 11.12
C THR A 98 5.44 -11.15 10.32
N VAL A 99 6.68 -11.21 10.80
CA VAL A 99 7.84 -10.77 10.04
C VAL A 99 8.17 -11.83 8.99
N LEU A 100 8.11 -11.44 7.73
CA LEU A 100 8.50 -12.27 6.59
C LEU A 100 9.74 -11.66 5.94
N GLU A 101 10.65 -12.51 5.45
CA GLU A 101 11.77 -12.06 4.63
C GLU A 101 11.39 -12.16 3.14
N PRO A 102 11.65 -11.13 2.33
CA PRO A 102 11.43 -11.21 0.89
C PRO A 102 12.41 -12.18 0.22
N LYS A 103 12.02 -12.73 -0.94
CA LYS A 103 12.85 -13.60 -1.80
C LYS A 103 14.18 -12.93 -2.19
N ASP A 104 14.14 -11.63 -2.46
CA ASP A 104 15.30 -10.78 -2.71
C ASP A 104 15.19 -9.50 -1.88
N LYS A 105 15.89 -9.49 -0.75
CA LYS A 105 15.88 -8.39 0.22
C LYS A 105 16.41 -7.09 -0.36
N THR A 106 17.53 -7.13 -1.07
CA THR A 106 18.15 -5.92 -1.61
C THR A 106 17.25 -5.26 -2.63
N THR A 107 16.69 -6.05 -3.57
CA THR A 107 15.78 -5.51 -4.59
C THR A 107 14.49 -4.99 -3.96
N PHE A 108 13.92 -5.72 -2.99
CA PHE A 108 12.72 -5.30 -2.30
C PHE A 108 12.93 -3.99 -1.53
N GLU A 109 13.98 -3.89 -0.72
CA GLU A 109 14.32 -2.69 0.06
C GLU A 109 14.55 -1.48 -0.86
N GLN A 110 15.24 -1.66 -1.99
CA GLN A 110 15.45 -0.60 -2.96
C GLN A 110 14.13 -0.10 -3.55
N LYS A 111 13.27 -1.00 -4.03
CA LYS A 111 11.97 -0.63 -4.63
C LYS A 111 11.02 -0.02 -3.59
N ALA A 112 10.97 -0.57 -2.39
CA ALA A 112 10.17 -0.03 -1.29
C ALA A 112 10.65 1.37 -0.89
N GLY A 113 11.97 1.59 -0.84
CA GLY A 113 12.57 2.89 -0.59
C GLY A 113 12.22 3.92 -1.67
N THR A 114 12.30 3.55 -2.95
CA THR A 114 11.86 4.41 -4.06
C THR A 114 10.40 4.78 -3.93
N LEU A 115 9.51 3.80 -3.72
CA LEU A 115 8.07 4.03 -3.59
C LEU A 115 7.75 4.95 -2.39
N SER A 116 8.43 4.74 -1.26
CA SER A 116 8.31 5.60 -0.07
C SER A 116 8.73 7.04 -0.38
N ASN A 117 9.85 7.24 -1.08
CA ASN A 117 10.33 8.57 -1.45
C ASN A 117 9.37 9.29 -2.41
N GLU A 118 8.86 8.60 -3.42
CA GLU A 118 7.90 9.17 -4.38
C GLU A 118 6.62 9.63 -3.68
N VAL A 119 6.10 8.82 -2.75
CA VAL A 119 4.93 9.19 -1.95
C VAL A 119 5.23 10.35 -1.03
N ASN A 120 6.38 10.37 -0.37
CA ASN A 120 6.79 11.50 0.49
C ASN A 120 6.89 12.81 -0.31
N MET A 121 7.50 12.79 -1.49
CA MET A 121 7.59 13.96 -2.36
C MET A 121 6.21 14.42 -2.83
N THR A 122 5.35 13.48 -3.25
CA THR A 122 3.99 13.79 -3.69
C THR A 122 3.15 14.35 -2.55
N MET A 123 3.31 13.80 -1.35
CA MET A 123 2.66 14.28 -0.13
C MET A 123 3.07 15.71 0.18
N GLN A 124 4.37 16.03 0.16
CA GLN A 124 4.86 17.40 0.36
C GLN A 124 4.29 18.37 -0.68
N GLY A 125 4.27 17.96 -1.96
CA GLY A 125 3.64 18.74 -3.03
C GLY A 125 2.15 18.99 -2.79
N LEU A 126 1.43 17.97 -2.29
CA LEU A 126 0.02 18.08 -1.94
C LEU A 126 -0.18 19.09 -0.79
N VAL A 127 0.63 19.00 0.27
CA VAL A 127 0.56 19.96 1.38
C VAL A 127 0.81 21.37 0.86
N MET A 128 1.88 21.61 0.09
CA MET A 128 2.18 22.94 -0.44
C MET A 128 1.06 23.50 -1.35
N LYS A 129 0.46 22.64 -2.18
CA LYS A 129 -0.66 23.02 -3.07
C LYS A 129 -1.89 23.50 -2.30
N TYR A 130 -2.14 22.91 -1.14
CA TYR A 130 -3.37 23.10 -0.37
C TYR A 130 -3.20 23.87 0.94
N ALA A 131 -1.96 24.15 1.35
CA ALA A 131 -1.66 24.91 2.56
C ALA A 131 -2.28 26.32 2.51
N SER A 132 -2.65 26.81 3.70
CA SER A 132 -3.01 28.21 3.90
C SER A 132 -1.78 29.11 3.75
N ALA A 133 -2.00 30.37 3.38
CA ALA A 133 -0.90 31.34 3.25
C ALA A 133 -0.17 31.53 4.59
N GLU A 134 -0.92 31.52 5.70
CA GLU A 134 -0.40 31.61 7.05
C GLU A 134 0.49 30.41 7.41
N ALA A 135 0.09 29.18 7.03
CA ALA A 135 0.90 27.99 7.27
C ALA A 135 2.19 27.97 6.44
N LEU A 136 2.15 28.52 5.22
CA LEU A 136 3.35 28.66 4.37
C LEU A 136 4.32 29.68 4.95
N GLN A 137 3.82 30.82 5.45
CA GLN A 137 4.66 31.83 6.10
C GLN A 137 5.36 31.29 7.36
N GLN A 138 4.65 30.53 8.19
CA GLN A 138 5.25 29.89 9.39
C GLN A 138 6.30 28.82 9.06
N ALA A 139 6.29 28.26 7.85
CA ALA A 139 7.27 27.28 7.42
C ALA A 139 8.55 27.92 6.83
N GLU A 140 8.52 29.22 6.54
CA GLU A 140 9.64 30.01 5.99
C GLU A 140 10.44 30.77 7.06
N GLU A 141 9.92 30.85 8.30
CA GLU A 141 10.57 31.42 9.50
C GLU A 141 11.40 30.38 10.27
#